data_AF-A0AAD6Y0S7-F1
#
_entry.id   AF-A0AAD6Y0S7-F1
#
_cell.length_a   1.000
_cell.length_b   1.000
_cell.length_c   1.000
_cell.angle_alpha   90.00
_cell.angle_beta   90.00
_cell.angle_gamma   90.00
#
_symmetry.space_group_name_H-M   'P 1'
#
loop_
_entity.id
_entity.type
_entity.pdbx_description
1 polymer ?
#
loop_
_entity_poly.entity_id
_entity_poly.type
_entity_poly.pdbx_seq_one_letter_code
_entity_poly.pdbx_strand_id
1 'polypeptide(L)'
;EVAMLLLPQGASRCNLRFLERFRDYALANGVQWYSFVNGSCGRQVENGALYLVTGVDKSTSWSVASVENHAGSGQISMKLTAALASSAGVSYKWRWQAENSASVASGPYINSGEEDWTNNQTVFLRGYKVVVRPSLVSLQGPIKVSPISAPKPGTLPWRNAYAP
;
A
#
# COMPACT_ATOMS: atom_id res chain seq x y z
N GLU A 1 -4.65 -15.24 -12.18
CA GLU A 1 -3.73 -14.22 -11.63
C GLU A 1 -3.14 -14.73 -10.34
N VAL A 2 -1.86 -14.47 -10.07
CA VAL A 2 -1.18 -14.84 -8.82
C VAL A 2 -0.34 -13.66 -8.36
N ALA A 3 -0.30 -13.40 -7.05
CA ALA A 3 0.62 -12.45 -6.44
C ALA A 3 1.28 -13.06 -5.21
N MET A 4 2.56 -12.75 -5.02
CA MET A 4 3.36 -13.19 -3.87
C MET A 4 4.05 -11.97 -3.26
N LEU A 5 4.00 -11.86 -1.93
CA LEU A 5 4.73 -10.84 -1.16
C LEU A 5 5.69 -11.56 -0.20
N LEU A 6 6.97 -11.25 -0.29
CA LEU A 6 8.00 -11.74 0.63
C LEU A 6 8.52 -10.60 1.49
N LEU A 7 8.70 -10.91 2.78
CA LEU A 7 9.21 -10.01 3.80
C LEU A 7 10.40 -10.69 4.50
N PRO A 8 11.61 -10.64 3.94
CA PRO A 8 12.76 -11.42 4.42
C PRO A 8 13.14 -11.16 5.88
N GLN A 9 12.93 -9.94 6.39
CA GLN A 9 13.15 -9.58 7.80
C GLN A 9 11.85 -9.59 8.62
N GLY A 10 10.76 -10.12 8.06
CA GLY A 10 9.43 -10.02 8.63
C GLY A 10 8.84 -8.62 8.52
N ALA A 11 7.77 -8.37 9.26
CA ALA A 11 7.16 -7.05 9.37
C ALA A 11 6.72 -6.76 10.80
N SER A 12 6.78 -5.49 11.18
CA SER A 12 6.21 -4.97 12.40
C SER A 12 4.80 -4.44 12.13
N ARG A 13 3.88 -4.71 13.04
CA ARG A 13 2.49 -4.27 12.96
C ARG A 13 2.21 -3.22 14.02
N CYS A 14 1.69 -2.07 13.58
CA CYS A 14 1.25 -1.00 14.45
C CYS A 14 -0.23 -0.71 14.20
N ASN A 15 -1.04 -0.73 15.24
CA ASN A 15 -2.47 -0.39 15.16
C ASN A 15 -2.82 0.60 16.26
N LEU A 16 -3.63 1.60 15.90
CA LEU A 16 -4.28 2.47 16.87
C LEU A 16 -5.36 1.67 17.61
N ARG A 17 -5.58 2.05 18.88
CA ARG A 17 -6.68 1.52 19.70
C ARG A 17 -7.92 2.39 19.52
N PHE A 18 -9.08 1.92 20.00
CA PHE A 18 -10.34 2.67 19.97
C PHE A 18 -10.77 3.12 18.56
N LEU A 19 -10.73 2.18 17.60
CA LEU A 19 -10.99 2.45 16.17
C LEU A 19 -12.34 3.15 15.90
N GLU A 20 -13.34 2.90 16.75
CA GLU A 20 -14.65 3.56 16.68
C GLU A 20 -14.54 5.07 16.82
N ARG A 21 -13.71 5.58 17.74
CA ARG A 21 -13.52 7.03 17.92
C ARG A 21 -12.95 7.69 16.66
N PHE A 22 -12.05 7.01 15.97
CA PHE A 22 -11.48 7.48 14.71
C PHE A 22 -12.52 7.47 13.59
N ARG A 23 -13.38 6.43 13.56
CA ARG A 23 -14.49 6.33 12.61
C ARG A 23 -15.50 7.46 12.82
N ASP A 24 -15.91 7.70 14.06
CA ASP A 24 -16.88 8.74 14.41
C ASP A 24 -16.33 10.13 14.09
N TYR A 25 -15.04 10.35 14.38
CA TYR A 25 -14.36 11.59 14.02
C TYR A 25 -14.32 11.81 12.50
N ALA A 26 -14.09 10.75 11.72
CA ALA A 26 -14.15 10.82 10.25
C ALA A 26 -15.56 11.09 9.74
N LEU A 27 -16.61 10.52 10.36
CA LEU A 27 -18.00 10.81 10.01
C LEU A 27 -18.36 12.28 10.25
N ALA A 28 -17.90 12.85 11.37
CA ALA A 28 -18.17 14.23 11.74
C ALA A 28 -17.40 15.25 10.87
N ASN A 29 -16.15 14.94 10.50
CA ASN A 29 -15.24 15.93 9.89
C ASN A 29 -14.93 15.67 8.41
N GLY A 30 -15.39 14.55 7.83
CA GLY A 30 -14.99 14.15 6.48
C GLY A 30 -15.27 15.21 5.40
N VAL A 31 -16.36 15.98 5.52
CA VAL A 31 -16.65 17.08 4.58
C VAL A 31 -15.60 18.18 4.69
N GLN A 32 -15.25 18.56 5.93
CA GLN A 32 -14.25 19.60 6.18
C GLN A 32 -12.86 19.17 5.70
N TRP A 33 -12.52 17.87 5.80
CA TRP A 33 -11.27 17.35 5.24
C TRP A 33 -11.21 17.51 3.72
N TYR A 34 -12.28 17.18 3.01
CA TYR A 34 -12.37 17.42 1.56
C TYR A 34 -12.26 18.92 1.23
N SER A 35 -12.98 19.78 1.94
CA SER A 35 -12.89 21.24 1.76
C SER A 35 -11.48 21.77 2.03
N PHE A 36 -10.80 21.28 3.06
CA PHE A 36 -9.43 21.68 3.39
C PHE A 36 -8.43 21.22 2.33
N VAL A 37 -8.48 19.94 1.95
CA VAL A 37 -7.53 19.35 1.00
C VAL A 37 -7.69 19.96 -0.40
N ASN A 38 -8.93 20.20 -0.84
CA ASN A 38 -9.18 20.75 -2.18
C ASN A 38 -9.17 22.27 -2.22
N GLY A 39 -9.59 22.94 -1.15
CA GLY A 39 -9.54 24.39 -1.02
C GLY A 39 -8.16 24.86 -0.59
N SER A 40 -7.82 24.71 0.68
CA SER A 40 -6.59 25.24 1.28
C SER A 40 -5.32 24.60 0.73
N CYS A 41 -5.31 23.28 0.50
CA CYS A 41 -4.12 22.59 -0.02
C CYS A 41 -4.07 22.49 -1.55
N GLY A 42 -5.14 22.85 -2.27
CA GLY A 42 -5.19 22.82 -3.73
C GLY A 42 -4.95 21.44 -4.36
N ARG A 43 -5.14 20.33 -3.64
CA ARG A 43 -4.74 18.99 -4.11
C ARG A 43 -5.71 18.34 -5.11
N GLN A 44 -6.90 18.91 -5.28
CA GLN A 44 -7.93 18.43 -6.23
C GLN A 44 -8.21 16.91 -6.11
N VAL A 45 -8.25 16.38 -4.88
CA VAL A 45 -8.51 14.97 -4.62
C VAL A 45 -9.96 14.61 -4.97
N GLU A 46 -10.11 13.48 -5.67
CA GLU A 46 -11.40 12.94 -6.04
C GLU A 46 -12.16 12.36 -4.82
N ASN A 47 -13.49 12.28 -4.95
CA ASN A 47 -14.31 11.64 -3.92
C ASN A 47 -13.94 10.15 -3.79
N GLY A 48 -13.69 9.70 -2.56
CA GLY A 48 -13.14 8.37 -2.26
C GLY A 48 -11.62 8.26 -2.38
N ALA A 49 -10.87 9.32 -2.66
CA ALA A 49 -9.42 9.32 -2.58
C ALA A 49 -8.86 9.61 -1.17
N LEU A 50 -9.70 10.00 -0.21
CA LEU A 50 -9.27 10.24 1.18
C LEU A 50 -9.37 8.97 2.04
N TYR A 51 -8.31 8.73 2.80
CA TYR A 51 -8.17 7.59 3.70
C TYR A 51 -7.69 8.06 5.07
N LEU A 52 -8.37 7.59 6.13
CA LEU A 52 -7.89 7.71 7.50
C LEU A 52 -7.14 6.43 7.87
N VAL A 53 -5.82 6.51 8.00
CA VAL A 53 -4.97 5.37 8.37
C VAL A 53 -5.04 5.18 9.89
N THR A 54 -5.40 3.96 10.32
CA THR A 54 -5.44 3.57 11.74
C THR A 54 -4.51 2.40 12.06
N GLY A 55 -3.86 1.82 11.05
CA GLY A 55 -2.84 0.81 11.27
C GLY A 55 -1.98 0.59 10.03
N VAL A 56 -0.76 0.13 10.27
CA VAL A 56 0.25 -0.12 9.24
C VAL A 56 1.02 -1.40 9.54
N ASP A 57 1.41 -2.12 8.50
CA ASP A 57 2.49 -3.11 8.60
C ASP A 57 3.72 -2.54 7.88
N LYS A 58 4.84 -2.49 8.59
CA LYS A 58 6.11 -1.98 8.08
C LYS A 58 7.14 -3.10 8.02
N SER A 59 7.97 -3.06 6.99
CA SER A 59 9.11 -3.96 6.83
C SER A 59 10.38 -3.16 6.60
N THR A 60 11.53 -3.78 6.89
CA THR A 60 12.84 -3.25 6.49
C THR A 60 13.19 -3.61 5.04
N SER A 61 12.60 -4.68 4.51
CA SER A 61 12.68 -5.04 3.09
C SER A 61 11.47 -5.83 2.61
N TRP A 62 11.12 -5.67 1.35
CA TRP A 62 9.98 -6.37 0.75
C TRP A 62 10.24 -6.66 -0.71
N SER A 63 9.60 -7.71 -1.22
CA SER A 63 9.47 -7.95 -2.65
C SER A 63 8.10 -8.49 -2.97
N VAL A 64 7.52 -7.97 -4.05
CA VAL A 64 6.28 -8.46 -4.62
C VAL A 64 6.53 -8.96 -6.03
N ALA A 65 5.90 -10.07 -6.39
CA ALA A 65 5.76 -10.52 -7.76
C ALA A 65 4.30 -10.78 -8.07
N SER A 66 3.85 -10.40 -9.27
CA SER A 66 2.51 -10.70 -9.76
C SER A 66 2.58 -11.23 -11.19
N VAL A 67 1.74 -12.22 -11.49
CA VAL A 67 1.61 -12.81 -12.82
C VAL A 67 0.14 -12.77 -13.23
N GLU A 68 -0.09 -12.19 -14.40
CA GLU A 68 -1.36 -12.28 -15.09
C GLU A 68 -1.41 -13.64 -15.82
N ASN A 69 -2.43 -14.44 -15.51
CA ASN A 69 -2.50 -15.80 -16.05
C ASN A 69 -3.19 -15.76 -17.42
N HIS A 70 -2.43 -15.52 -18.48
CA HIS A 70 -2.89 -15.74 -19.84
C HIS A 70 -2.51 -17.15 -20.28
N ALA A 71 -3.46 -18.08 -20.12
CA ALA A 71 -3.47 -19.41 -20.75
C ALA A 71 -2.08 -20.09 -20.86
N GLY A 72 -1.48 -20.45 -19.73
CA GLY A 72 -0.28 -21.30 -19.71
C GLY A 72 0.06 -21.71 -18.30
N SER A 73 0.12 -23.02 -18.04
CA SER A 73 0.55 -23.59 -16.76
C SER A 73 2.06 -23.37 -16.55
N GLY A 74 2.47 -22.14 -16.25
CA GLY A 74 3.85 -21.79 -15.93
C GLY A 74 4.11 -21.83 -14.42
N GLN A 75 5.22 -22.44 -14.02
CA GLN A 75 5.70 -22.34 -12.64
C GLN A 75 6.24 -20.93 -12.38
N ILE A 76 5.81 -20.30 -11.29
CA ILE A 76 6.38 -19.03 -10.82
C ILE A 76 7.40 -19.38 -9.74
N SER A 77 8.66 -19.03 -9.98
CA SER A 77 9.74 -19.21 -9.02
C SER A 77 10.23 -17.85 -8.55
N MET A 78 10.37 -17.69 -7.22
CA MET A 78 11.00 -16.53 -6.61
C MET A 78 12.20 -17.01 -5.81
N LYS A 79 13.40 -16.53 -6.16
CA LYS A 79 14.65 -16.88 -5.46
C LYS A 79 15.08 -15.73 -4.56
N LEU A 80 15.33 -16.02 -3.29
CA LEU A 80 15.90 -15.12 -2.30
C LEU A 80 17.36 -15.52 -2.06
N THR A 81 18.30 -14.69 -2.48
CA THR A 81 19.73 -14.88 -2.16
C THR A 81 20.14 -13.88 -1.09
N ALA A 82 20.49 -14.36 0.10
CA ALA A 82 21.11 -13.54 1.14
C ALA A 82 22.64 -13.69 1.03
N ALA A 83 23.33 -12.62 0.64
CA ALA A 83 24.79 -12.60 0.63
C ALA A 83 25.30 -11.74 1.80
N LEU A 84 26.28 -12.26 2.55
CA LEU A 84 26.97 -11.52 3.60
C LEU A 84 28.07 -10.64 2.96
N ALA A 85 27.91 -9.32 2.97
CA ALA A 85 28.92 -8.42 2.43
C ALA A 85 29.95 -8.01 3.51
N SER A 86 31.03 -8.79 3.60
CA SER A 86 32.34 -8.51 4.25
C SER A 86 32.40 -8.00 5.71
N SER A 87 33.62 -8.06 6.27
CA SER A 87 33.98 -8.04 7.70
C SER A 87 33.79 -6.71 8.45
N ALA A 88 32.98 -5.77 7.95
CA ALA A 88 32.78 -4.46 8.58
C ALA A 88 31.30 -4.05 8.75
N GLY A 89 30.35 -4.90 8.37
CA GLY A 89 28.92 -4.64 8.58
C GLY A 89 28.04 -5.58 7.76
N VAL A 90 26.91 -5.99 8.31
CA VAL A 90 26.00 -6.91 7.62
C VAL A 90 25.19 -6.14 6.58
N SER A 91 25.70 -6.01 5.35
CA SER A 91 24.91 -5.53 4.22
C SER A 91 24.31 -6.72 3.47
N TYR A 92 22.98 -6.80 3.47
CA TYR A 92 22.24 -7.80 2.71
C TYR A 92 21.93 -7.25 1.32
N LYS A 93 22.47 -7.89 0.28
CA LYS A 93 22.07 -7.62 -1.11
C LYS A 93 21.04 -8.64 -1.55
N TRP A 94 19.86 -8.16 -1.94
CA TRP A 94 18.75 -8.98 -2.42
C TRP A 94 18.69 -8.91 -3.94
N ARG A 95 18.62 -10.06 -4.62
CA ARG A 95 18.41 -10.12 -6.07
C ARG A 95 17.21 -11.00 -6.35
N TRP A 96 16.25 -10.46 -7.10
CA TRP A 96 15.00 -11.14 -7.43
C TRP A 96 15.00 -11.54 -8.90
N GLN A 97 14.59 -12.76 -9.16
CA GLN A 97 14.39 -13.30 -10.50
C GLN A 97 13.02 -13.95 -10.51
N ALA A 98 12.17 -13.55 -11.46
CA ALA A 98 10.98 -14.29 -11.81
C ALA A 98 11.24 -14.96 -13.16
N GLU A 99 10.90 -16.23 -13.25
CA GLU A 99 10.81 -16.94 -14.51
C GLU A 99 9.36 -16.73 -15.03
N ASN A 100 9.21 -16.26 -16.28
CA ASN A 100 7.98 -15.80 -16.96
C ASN A 100 7.67 -14.29 -16.86
N SER A 101 6.62 -13.83 -17.56
CA SER A 101 6.12 -12.44 -17.66
C SER A 101 5.57 -11.87 -16.35
N ALA A 102 6.27 -12.08 -15.24
CA ALA A 102 5.89 -11.57 -13.93
C ALA A 102 6.32 -10.11 -13.78
N SER A 103 5.43 -9.26 -13.27
CA SER A 103 5.80 -7.95 -12.77
C SER A 103 6.41 -8.12 -11.38
N VAL A 104 7.63 -7.61 -11.18
CA VAL A 104 8.36 -7.72 -9.91
C VAL A 104 8.75 -6.33 -9.42
N ALA A 105 8.59 -6.09 -8.11
CA ALA A 105 9.11 -4.92 -7.43
C ALA A 105 9.71 -5.32 -6.08
N SER A 106 10.67 -4.53 -5.59
CA SER A 106 11.30 -4.74 -4.29
C SER A 106 11.78 -3.43 -3.68
N GLY A 107 11.88 -3.38 -2.36
CA GLY A 107 12.43 -2.23 -1.65
C GLY A 107 13.04 -2.60 -0.30
N PRO A 108 13.79 -1.68 0.33
CA PRO A 108 14.20 -0.39 -0.21
C PRO A 108 15.32 -0.51 -1.26
N TYR A 109 15.38 0.42 -2.22
CA TYR A 109 16.55 0.59 -3.07
C TYR A 109 17.63 1.32 -2.25
N ILE A 110 18.62 0.60 -1.73
CA ILE A 110 19.71 1.21 -0.97
C ILE A 110 20.66 1.89 -1.95
N ASN A 111 20.54 3.20 -2.10
CA ASN A 111 21.57 4.01 -2.74
C ASN A 111 22.72 4.22 -1.73
N SER A 112 23.96 4.04 -2.16
CA SER A 112 25.12 4.25 -1.29
C SER A 112 25.18 5.72 -0.85
N GLY A 113 24.95 5.98 0.45
CA GLY A 113 25.10 7.31 1.05
C GLY A 113 23.85 7.88 1.73
N GLU A 114 22.70 7.23 1.65
CA GLU A 114 21.50 7.66 2.38
C GLU A 114 21.42 7.04 3.78
N GLU A 115 20.99 7.83 4.77
CA GLU A 115 20.73 7.41 6.15
C GLU A 115 19.81 6.17 6.18
N ASP A 116 19.98 5.32 7.21
CA ASP A 116 19.34 4.02 7.39
C ASP A 116 17.83 4.12 7.69
N TRP A 117 17.05 4.65 6.74
CA TRP A 117 15.59 4.74 6.77
C TRP A 117 14.92 3.40 6.38
N THR A 118 15.67 2.30 6.43
CA THR A 118 15.25 1.00 5.90
C THR A 118 13.96 0.50 6.55
N ASN A 119 13.70 0.82 7.83
CA ASN A 119 12.50 0.42 8.56
C ASN A 119 11.24 1.31 8.32
N ASN A 120 11.18 2.09 7.24
CA ASN A 120 10.01 2.91 6.90
C ASN A 120 9.21 2.40 5.68
N GLN A 121 9.43 1.17 5.22
CA GLN A 121 8.68 0.62 4.09
C GLN A 121 7.31 0.10 4.56
N THR A 122 6.23 0.80 4.20
CA THR A 122 4.87 0.37 4.55
C THR A 122 4.32 -0.57 3.48
N VAL A 123 4.06 -1.82 3.85
CA VAL A 123 3.60 -2.87 2.92
C VAL A 123 2.09 -3.09 2.98
N PHE A 124 1.45 -2.75 4.11
CA PHE A 124 0.00 -2.75 4.24
C PHE A 124 -0.50 -1.55 5.03
N LEU A 125 -1.65 -1.03 4.62
CA LEU A 125 -2.42 -0.01 5.34
C LEU A 125 -3.75 -0.59 5.81
N ARG A 126 -4.18 -0.15 6.99
CA ARG A 126 -5.51 -0.39 7.55
C ARG A 126 -6.11 0.93 7.99
N GLY A 127 -7.43 0.99 7.96
CA GLY A 127 -8.16 2.19 8.34
C GLY A 127 -9.44 2.32 7.58
N TYR A 128 -9.80 3.54 7.26
CA TYR A 128 -11.08 3.85 6.68
C TYR A 128 -10.97 4.67 5.40
N LYS A 129 -11.71 4.26 4.38
CA LYS A 129 -12.02 5.07 3.21
C LYS A 129 -13.13 6.05 3.56
N VAL A 130 -12.93 7.33 3.24
CA VAL A 130 -13.88 8.41 3.51
C VAL A 130 -14.48 8.87 2.18
N VAL A 131 -15.79 8.86 2.09
CA VAL A 131 -16.52 9.19 0.86
C VAL A 131 -17.63 10.19 1.19
N VAL A 132 -17.73 11.26 0.41
CA VAL A 132 -18.86 12.19 0.45
C VAL A 132 -20.04 11.56 -0.28
N ARG A 133 -21.20 11.51 0.37
CA ARG A 133 -22.45 11.06 -0.25
C ARG A 133 -23.09 12.22 -1.02
N PRO A 134 -23.73 11.96 -2.17
CA PRO A 134 -24.62 12.92 -2.79
C PRO A 134 -25.74 13.33 -1.82
N SER A 135 -25.98 14.63 -1.67
CA SER A 135 -26.91 15.20 -0.67
C SER A 135 -28.37 14.80 -0.87
N LEU A 136 -28.75 14.39 -2.09
CA LEU A 136 -30.15 14.16 -2.47
C LEU A 136 -30.75 12.83 -2.00
N VAL A 137 -29.98 11.93 -1.35
CA VAL A 137 -30.41 10.52 -1.18
C VAL A 137 -30.10 9.86 0.18
N SER A 138 -29.51 10.56 1.15
CA SER A 138 -28.97 9.90 2.36
C SER A 138 -29.60 10.36 3.67
N LEU A 139 -30.39 9.48 4.31
CA LEU A 139 -30.79 9.60 5.73
C LEU A 139 -29.61 9.37 6.71
N GLN A 140 -28.45 8.93 6.22
CA GLN A 140 -27.32 8.48 7.02
C GLN A 140 -26.20 9.53 7.14
N GLY A 141 -26.51 10.80 6.86
CA GLY A 141 -25.54 11.90 6.87
C GLY A 141 -24.68 12.00 5.60
N PRO A 142 -23.86 13.07 5.49
CA PRO A 142 -23.14 13.44 4.26
C PRO A 142 -21.88 12.61 4.01
N ILE A 143 -21.39 11.86 5.00
CA ILE A 143 -20.17 11.06 4.90
C ILE A 143 -20.49 9.57 5.04
N LYS A 144 -19.87 8.75 4.19
CA LYS A 144 -19.75 7.31 4.34
C LYS A 144 -18.32 6.97 4.71
N VAL A 145 -18.15 6.23 5.79
CA VAL A 145 -16.87 5.68 6.23
C VAL A 145 -16.94 4.15 6.14
N SER A 146 -16.03 3.55 5.38
CA SER A 146 -15.92 2.09 5.23
C SER A 146 -14.49 1.62 5.45
N PRO A 147 -14.25 0.40 5.96
CA PRO A 147 -12.90 -0.13 6.08
C PRO A 147 -12.14 -0.09 4.75
N ILE A 148 -10.83 0.09 4.81
CA ILE A 148 -9.93 -0.18 3.68
C ILE A 148 -9.97 -1.69 3.47
N SER A 149 -10.71 -2.11 2.45
CA SER A 149 -10.74 -3.50 2.01
C SER A 149 -9.84 -3.68 0.80
N ALA A 150 -9.33 -4.89 0.62
CA ALA A 150 -8.71 -5.27 -0.65
C ALA A 150 -9.71 -5.00 -1.79
N PRO A 151 -9.25 -4.45 -2.93
CA PRO A 151 -10.10 -4.30 -4.10
C PRO A 151 -10.68 -5.66 -4.48
N LYS A 152 -11.93 -5.68 -4.95
CA LYS A 152 -12.50 -6.91 -5.49
C LYS A 152 -11.67 -7.31 -6.73
N PRO A 153 -11.40 -8.62 -6.93
CA PRO A 153 -10.76 -9.08 -8.16
C PRO A 153 -11.43 -8.45 -9.39
N GLY A 154 -10.64 -7.88 -10.31
CA GLY A 154 -11.14 -7.22 -11.53
C GLY A 154 -11.59 -5.75 -11.39
N THR A 155 -11.48 -5.12 -10.21
CA THR A 155 -11.82 -3.69 -10.02
C THR A 155 -10.61 -2.76 -9.87
N LEU A 156 -9.40 -3.26 -10.10
CA LEU A 156 -8.21 -2.43 -10.11
C LEU A 156 -8.24 -1.50 -11.33
N PRO A 157 -8.28 -0.16 -11.15
CA PRO A 157 -8.12 0.76 -12.25
C PRO A 157 -6.64 0.76 -12.61
N TRP A 158 -6.23 -0.11 -13.54
CA TRP A 158 -4.94 0.02 -14.19
C TRP A 158 -4.94 1.36 -14.95
N ARG A 159 -4.39 2.42 -14.35
CA ARG A 159 -3.93 3.58 -15.11
C ARG A 159 -2.48 3.33 -15.47
N ASN A 160 -2.23 3.26 -16.77
CA ASN A 160 -0.92 3.26 -17.41
C ASN A 160 -0.05 4.38 -16.82
N ALA A 161 0.73 4.07 -15.79
CA ALA A 161 1.98 4.76 -15.55
C ALA A 161 3.05 3.84 -16.13
N TYR A 162 3.94 4.41 -16.95
CA TYR A 162 4.95 3.71 -17.77
C TYR A 162 4.45 3.19 -19.11
N ALA A 163 4.18 4.13 -20.03
CA ALA A 163 4.61 3.95 -21.42
C ALA A 163 5.90 4.79 -21.59
N PRO A 164 6.93 4.28 -22.30
CA PRO A 164 8.14 5.01 -22.62
C PRO A 164 7.88 6.23 -23.52
#